data_AF-A0A516P254-F1
#
_entry.id   AF-A0A516P254-F1
#
_cell.length_a   1.000
_cell.length_b   1.000
_cell.length_c   1.000
_cell.angle_alpha   90.00
_cell.angle_beta   90.00
_cell.angle_gamma   90.00
#
_symmetry.space_group_name_H-M   'P 1'
#
loop_
_entity.id
_entity.type
_entity.pdbx_description
1 polymer ?
#
loop_
_entity_poly.entity_id
_entity_poly.type
_entity_poly.pdbx_seq_one_letter_code
_entity_poly.pdbx_strand_id
1 'polypeptide(L)' 'MQTQNIVIFEPDTSEEVNALKAFGKALKLKFKISQSNINTDKKAIIDNITKGLIEVNQIEKGEKKGTSLKSFLNEL' A
#
# COMPACT_ATOMS: atom_id res chain seq x y z
N MET A 1 -21.45 -31.64 -11.90
CA MET A 1 -20.86 -30.30 -12.12
C MET A 1 -19.38 -30.48 -12.36
N GLN A 2 -18.82 -29.98 -13.47
CA GLN A 2 -17.38 -30.04 -13.70
C GLN A 2 -16.69 -29.01 -12.80
N THR A 3 -15.83 -29.48 -11.91
CA THR A 3 -15.03 -28.62 -11.03
C THR A 3 -14.01 -27.87 -11.89
N GLN A 4 -14.08 -26.54 -11.92
CA GLN A 4 -13.04 -25.75 -12.58
C GLN A 4 -11.81 -25.72 -11.68
N ASN A 5 -10.68 -26.26 -12.16
CA ASN A 5 -9.39 -26.11 -11.48
C ASN A 5 -8.87 -24.69 -11.75
N ILE A 6 -8.95 -23.83 -10.75
CA ILE A 6 -8.48 -22.44 -10.83
C ILE A 6 -7.01 -22.41 -10.40
N VAL A 7 -6.15 -21.83 -11.24
CA VAL A 7 -4.74 -21.58 -10.94
C VAL A 7 -4.57 -20.09 -10.67
N ILE A 8 -3.93 -19.75 -9.55
CA ILE A 8 -3.67 -18.38 -9.11
C ILE A 8 -2.15 -18.14 -9.13
N PHE A 9 -1.73 -17.02 -9.71
CA PHE A 9 -0.34 -16.56 -9.70
C PHE A 9 -0.25 -15.29 -8.84
N GLU A 10 0.70 -15.26 -7.92
CA GLU A 10 0.97 -14.13 -7.02
C GLU A 10 2.38 -13.58 -7.33
N PRO A 11 2.53 -12.75 -8.38
CA PRO A 11 3.81 -12.14 -8.72
C PRO A 11 4.15 -10.99 -7.77
N ASP A 12 5.43 -10.88 -7.40
CA ASP A 12 5.95 -9.85 -6.49
C ASP A 12 6.50 -8.63 -7.21
N THR A 13 6.86 -8.78 -8.50
CA THR A 13 7.47 -7.72 -9.31
C THR A 13 6.65 -7.33 -10.53
N SER A 14 6.88 -6.10 -11.02
CA SER A 14 6.24 -5.63 -12.25
C SER A 14 6.73 -6.40 -13.49
N GLU A 15 8.00 -6.84 -13.51
CA GLU A 15 8.53 -7.74 -14.54
C GLU A 15 7.77 -9.07 -14.58
N GLU A 16 7.54 -9.72 -13.43
CA GLU A 16 6.81 -10.99 -13.34
C GLU A 16 5.37 -10.85 -13.83
N VAL A 17 4.67 -9.77 -13.44
CA VAL A 17 3.32 -9.45 -13.94
C VAL A 17 3.32 -9.34 -15.47
N ASN A 18 4.32 -8.66 -16.04
CA ASN A 18 4.41 -8.46 -17.48
C ASN A 18 4.73 -9.77 -18.22
N ALA A 19 5.60 -10.61 -17.67
CA ALA A 19 5.89 -11.93 -18.20
C ALA A 19 4.64 -12.82 -18.21
N LEU A 20 3.87 -12.87 -17.11
CA LEU A 20 2.63 -13.64 -17.02
C LEU A 20 1.56 -13.15 -18.00
N LYS A 21 1.42 -11.83 -18.18
CA LYS A 21 0.52 -11.25 -19.19
C LYS A 21 0.93 -11.64 -20.60
N ALA A 22 2.23 -11.57 -20.92
CA ALA A 22 2.75 -11.95 -22.23
C ALA A 22 2.53 -13.44 -22.51
N PHE A 23 2.85 -14.29 -21.53
CA PHE A 23 2.61 -15.73 -21.56
C PHE A 23 1.13 -16.07 -21.79
N GLY A 24 0.23 -15.49 -20.99
CA GLY A 24 -1.21 -15.70 -21.13
C GLY A 24 -1.74 -15.26 -22.50
N LYS A 25 -1.26 -14.12 -23.03
CA LYS A 25 -1.62 -13.64 -24.37
C LYS A 25 -1.11 -14.56 -25.48
N ALA A 26 0.15 -15.00 -25.40
CA ALA A 26 0.75 -15.88 -26.39
C ALA A 26 -0.02 -17.20 -26.52
N LEU A 27 -0.51 -17.72 -25.39
CA LEU A 27 -1.31 -18.94 -25.33
C LEU A 27 -2.82 -18.70 -25.51
N LYS A 28 -3.25 -17.46 -25.78
CA LYS A 28 -4.67 -17.07 -25.92
C LYS A 28 -5.53 -17.49 -24.72
N LEU A 29 -4.96 -17.50 -23.53
CA LEU A 29 -5.66 -17.81 -22.28
C LEU A 29 -6.55 -16.65 -21.85
N LYS A 30 -7.73 -16.97 -21.30
CA LYS A 30 -8.54 -15.99 -20.58
C LYS A 30 -8.02 -15.92 -19.14
N PHE A 31 -7.55 -14.74 -18.74
CA PHE A 31 -7.13 -14.49 -17.36
C PHE A 31 -7.79 -13.22 -16.83
N LYS A 32 -7.99 -13.17 -15.51
CA LYS A 32 -8.45 -11.99 -14.79
C LYS A 32 -7.34 -11.53 -13.87
N ILE A 33 -7.03 -10.25 -13.94
CA ILE A 33 -6.14 -9.62 -12.95
C ILE A 33 -7.04 -9.16 -11.81
N SER A 34 -6.87 -9.77 -10.65
CA SER A 34 -7.46 -9.26 -9.42
C SER A 34 -6.38 -8.49 -8.70
N GLN A 35 -6.51 -7.16 -8.60
CA GLN A 35 -5.77 -6.45 -7.59
C GLN A 35 -6.45 -6.81 -6.27
N SER A 36 -5.71 -7.42 -5.34
CA SER A 36 -6.06 -7.19 -3.95
C SER A 36 -5.98 -5.67 -3.81
N ASN A 37 -7.06 -5.03 -3.38
CA ASN A 37 -6.91 -3.68 -2.86
C ASN A 37 -5.88 -3.85 -1.75
N ILE A 38 -4.62 -3.49 -2.03
CA ILE A 38 -3.74 -3.02 -0.99
C ILE A 38 -4.53 -1.84 -0.45
N ASN A 39 -5.33 -2.12 0.58
CA ASN A 39 -5.84 -1.11 1.47
C ASN A 39 -4.58 -0.54 2.12
N THR A 40 -3.85 0.28 1.38
CA THR A 40 -3.24 1.45 1.99
C THR A 40 -4.45 2.16 2.54
N ASP A 41 -4.78 1.87 3.80
CA ASP A 41 -6.00 2.33 4.45
C ASP A 41 -5.98 3.84 4.31
N LYS A 42 -6.64 4.35 3.28
CA LYS A 42 -6.63 5.78 2.95
C LYS A 42 -7.10 6.56 4.17
N LYS A 43 -8.00 5.94 4.94
CA LYS A 43 -8.42 6.33 6.27
C LYS A 43 -7.24 6.40 7.25
N ALA A 44 -6.43 5.36 7.41
CA ALA A 44 -5.25 5.37 8.26
C ALA A 44 -4.22 6.45 7.85
N ILE A 45 -3.99 6.66 6.55
CA ILE A 45 -3.13 7.75 6.07
C ILE A 45 -3.72 9.11 6.46
N ILE A 46 -5.00 9.34 6.19
CA ILE A 46 -5.68 10.59 6.53
C ILE A 46 -5.69 10.82 8.04
N ASP A 47 -5.94 9.77 8.83
CA ASP A 47 -5.95 9.82 10.29
C ASP A 47 -4.56 10.18 10.83
N ASN A 48 -3.50 9.60 10.27
CA ASN A 48 -2.12 9.90 10.67
C ASN A 48 -1.72 11.33 10.30
N ILE A 49 -2.07 11.81 9.10
CA ILE A 49 -1.82 13.20 8.70
C ILE A 49 -2.59 14.17 9.60
N THR A 50 -3.86 13.87 9.89
CA THR A 50 -4.71 14.71 10.74
C THR A 50 -4.15 14.80 12.16
N LYS A 51 -3.71 13.68 12.73
CA LYS A 51 -3.04 13.65 14.05
C LYS A 51 -1.76 14.51 14.05
N GLY A 52 -0.94 14.40 13.02
CA GLY A 52 0.27 15.22 12.88
C GLY A 52 -0.03 16.72 12.82
N LEU A 53 -1.06 17.12 12.08
CA LEU A 53 -1.48 18.53 12.01
C LEU A 53 -2.01 19.07 13.35
N ILE A 54 -2.77 18.26 14.10
CA ILE A 54 -3.24 18.64 15.44
C ILE A 54 -2.05 18.80 16.39
N GLU A 55 -1.09 17.89 16.35
CA GLU A 55 0.10 17.93 17.19
C GLU A 55 0.97 19.17 16.90
N VAL A 56 1.18 19.52 15.63
CA VAL A 56 1.87 20.76 15.24
C VAL A 56 1.15 21.99 15.79
N ASN A 57 -0.18 22.06 15.64
CA ASN A 57 -0.97 23.17 16.19
C ASN A 57 -0.86 23.27 17.72
N GLN A 58 -0.80 22.15 18.44
CA GLN A 58 -0.62 22.15 19.90
C GLN A 58 0.78 22.64 20.31
N ILE A 59 1.80 22.31 19.51
CA ILE A 59 3.17 22.82 19.72
C ILE A 59 3.23 24.32 19.48
N GLU A 60 2.64 24.82 18.40
CA GLU A 60 2.57 26.26 18.10
C GLU A 60 1.85 27.06 19.20
N LYS A 61 0.79 26.48 19.78
CA LYS A 61 0.06 27.07 20.92
C LYS A 61 0.79 26.97 22.26
N GLY A 62 1.89 26.22 22.33
CA GLY A 62 2.63 25.95 23.57
C GLY A 62 1.93 24.96 24.51
N GLU A 63 0.87 24.29 24.06
CA GLU A 63 0.13 23.26 24.80
C GLU A 63 0.92 21.94 24.86
N LYS A 64 1.82 21.72 23.90
CA LYS A 64 2.69 20.55 23.82
C LYS A 64 4.14 20.95 23.55
N LYS A 65 5.11 20.26 24.15
CA LYS A 65 6.52 20.46 23.83
C LYS A 65 6.83 19.78 22.49
N GLY A 66 7.42 20.54 21.57
CA GLY A 66 7.98 19.98 20.35
C GLY A 66 9.22 19.13 20.64
N THR A 67 9.45 18.14 19.78
CA THR A 67 10.68 17.34 19.78
C THR A 67 11.70 17.96 18.84
N SER A 68 12.98 17.95 19.23
CA SER A 68 14.05 18.43 18.34
C SER A 68 14.19 17.51 17.12
N LEU A 69 14.54 18.09 15.97
CA LEU A 69 14.76 17.32 14.74
C LEU A 69 15.77 16.17 14.94
N LYS A 70 16.80 16.39 15.76
CA LYS A 70 17.82 15.38 16.06
C LYS A 70 17.27 14.19 16.85
N SER A 71 16.37 14.42 17.80
CA SER A 71 15.73 13.33 18.55
C SER A 71 14.78 12.55 17.66
N PHE A 72 13.98 13.27 16.87
CA PHE A 72 13.04 12.66 15.93
C PHE A 72 13.74 11.75 14.91
N LEU A 73 14.87 12.19 14.35
CA LEU A 73 15.64 11.38 13.38
C LEU A 73 16.30 10.14 14.00
N ASN A 74 16.46 10.08 15.33
CA ASN A 74 16.98 8.89 16.01
C ASN A 74 15.87 7.88 16.37
N GLU A 75 14.61 8.26 16.28
CA GLU A 75 13.43 7.42 16.61
C GLU A 75 12.85 6.69 15.38
N LEU A 76 13.29 7.08 14.18
CA LEU A 76 12.96 6.47 12.88
C LEU A 76 13.94 5.35 12.52
#